data_AF-A0ABD1EAT8-F1
#
_entry.id   AF-A0ABD1EAT8-F1
#
_cell.length_a   1.000
_cell.length_b   1.000
_cell.length_c   1.000
_cell.angle_alpha   90.00
_cell.angle_beta   90.00
_cell.angle_gamma   90.00
#
_symmetry.space_group_name_H-M   'P 1'
#
loop_
_entity.id
_entity.type
_entity.pdbx_description
1 polymer ?
#
loop_
_entity_poly.entity_id
_entity_poly.type
_entity_poly.pdbx_seq_one_letter_code
_entity_poly.pdbx_strand_id
1 'polypeptide(L)'
;MAEQAASYIDDVQNTVSEEEVKFNPNLPGSSTGTVKKNTKGKIIHSGQKIIIYNIYFKYRNEEKLSKTSAVKSTVSDTGISRASVWKIVSEMELTGSVSSPPKHRERKNFYEKLDEDQHNTIRYIVHSFFLRNEPPTLAKVLAAVQENETLPLMGKTSLWHILRKMGFKYEKKGKHPLLVDRPEIILWRRRYINKINTFR
;
A
#
# COMPACT_ATOMS: atom_id res chain seq x y z
N MET A 1 55.28 -40.18 45.67
CA MET A 1 54.70 -39.24 44.69
C MET A 1 53.18 -39.04 44.82
N ALA A 2 52.52 -39.57 45.87
CA ALA A 2 51.07 -39.37 46.08
C ALA A 2 50.72 -38.38 47.21
N GLU A 3 51.71 -37.90 47.98
CA GLU A 3 51.47 -36.97 49.11
C GLU A 3 51.52 -35.49 48.74
N GLN A 4 51.99 -35.13 47.53
CA GLN A 4 52.08 -33.72 47.10
C GLN A 4 50.79 -33.18 46.46
N ALA A 5 49.77 -34.02 46.25
CA ALA A 5 48.51 -33.59 45.64
C ALA A 5 47.43 -33.18 46.67
N ALA A 6 47.56 -33.62 47.94
CA ALA A 6 46.58 -33.33 48.97
C ALA A 6 46.79 -31.95 49.63
N SER A 7 48.01 -31.41 49.64
CA SER A 7 48.30 -30.09 50.23
C SER A 7 47.90 -28.89 49.35
N TYR A 8 47.40 -29.12 48.13
CA TYR A 8 47.02 -28.04 47.20
C TYR A 8 45.51 -27.77 47.17
N ILE A 9 44.71 -28.60 47.84
CA ILE A 9 43.25 -28.48 47.82
C ILE A 9 42.72 -27.73 49.06
N ASP A 10 43.44 -27.77 50.19
CA ASP A 10 43.01 -27.10 51.42
C ASP A 10 43.32 -25.59 51.47
N ASP A 11 44.26 -25.09 50.64
CA ASP A 11 44.60 -23.67 50.60
C ASP A 11 43.62 -22.81 49.76
N VAL A 12 42.73 -23.44 48.97
CA VAL A 12 41.79 -22.70 48.11
C VAL A 12 40.47 -22.38 48.82
N GLN A 13 40.18 -23.01 49.97
CA GLN A 13 38.93 -22.76 50.71
C GLN A 13 39.01 -21.67 51.79
N ASN A 14 40.17 -21.03 52.02
CA ASN A 14 40.33 -20.09 53.13
C ASN A 14 40.82 -18.70 52.70
N THR A 15 40.13 -18.06 51.75
CA THR A 15 40.26 -16.60 51.51
C THR A 15 38.92 -15.97 51.15
N VAL A 16 37.90 -16.20 51.99
CA VAL A 16 36.79 -15.26 52.12
C VAL A 16 36.93 -14.59 53.48
N SER A 17 37.56 -13.42 53.49
CA SER A 17 37.30 -12.39 54.50
C SER A 17 37.30 -11.02 53.82
N GLU A 18 36.08 -10.55 53.59
CA GLU A 18 35.63 -9.19 53.88
C GLU A 18 36.55 -8.01 53.48
N GLU A 19 36.52 -7.65 52.20
CA GLU A 19 36.59 -6.24 51.83
C GLU A 19 35.23 -5.80 51.29
N GLU A 20 34.46 -5.11 52.14
CA GLU A 20 33.26 -4.38 51.73
C GLU A 20 33.64 -3.29 50.71
N VAL A 21 33.56 -3.62 49.42
CA VAL A 21 33.61 -2.63 48.35
C VAL A 21 32.30 -1.85 48.39
N LYS A 22 32.31 -0.72 49.09
CA LYS A 22 31.18 0.23 49.14
C LYS A 22 30.80 0.63 47.72
N PHE A 23 29.61 0.19 47.30
CA PHE A 23 28.98 0.60 46.05
C PHE A 23 28.77 2.12 46.07
N ASN A 24 29.54 2.86 45.26
CA ASN A 24 29.38 4.29 45.08
C ASN A 24 28.40 4.53 43.91
N PRO A 25 27.17 5.03 44.16
CA PRO A 25 26.10 5.07 43.16
C PRO A 25 26.25 6.17 42.09
N ASN A 26 27.34 6.94 42.08
CA ASN A 26 27.52 8.09 41.18
C ASN A 26 28.63 7.88 40.13
N LEU A 27 28.55 6.80 39.34
CA LEU A 27 29.30 6.69 38.08
C LEU A 27 28.45 7.21 36.90
N PRO A 28 28.92 8.19 36.12
CA PRO A 28 28.21 8.68 34.95
C PRO A 28 28.41 7.70 33.79
N GLY A 29 27.52 6.72 33.65
CA GLY A 29 27.62 5.76 32.54
C GLY A 29 26.61 4.61 32.46
N SER A 30 25.60 4.52 33.33
CA SER A 30 24.55 3.49 33.22
C SER A 30 23.25 4.12 32.71
N SER A 31 23.10 4.24 31.40
CA SER A 31 21.77 4.44 30.82
C SER A 31 21.03 3.10 30.87
N THR A 32 20.19 2.88 31.86
CA THR A 32 19.05 1.95 31.74
C THR A 32 18.11 2.51 30.68
N GLY A 33 18.50 2.39 29.41
CA GLY A 33 17.78 2.93 28.28
C GLY A 33 16.50 2.14 28.06
N THR A 34 15.36 2.69 28.46
CA THR A 34 14.05 2.12 28.15
C THR A 34 13.91 1.93 26.63
N VAL A 35 13.39 0.79 26.18
CA VAL A 35 13.19 0.50 24.75
C VAL A 35 12.35 1.62 24.11
N LYS A 36 12.91 2.24 23.07
CA LYS A 36 12.26 3.35 22.36
C LYS A 36 11.01 2.85 21.63
N LYS A 37 9.85 3.33 22.07
CA LYS A 37 8.57 2.98 21.44
C LYS A 37 8.48 3.52 20.01
N ASN A 38 7.79 2.77 19.14
CA ASN A 38 7.49 3.25 17.80
C ASN A 38 6.53 4.46 17.84
N THR A 39 6.89 5.55 17.18
CA THR A 39 6.10 6.78 17.14
C THR A 39 4.79 6.58 16.36
N LYS A 40 3.71 7.25 16.78
CA LYS A 40 2.40 7.17 16.11
C LYS A 40 2.54 7.49 14.61
N GLY A 41 1.95 6.65 13.75
CA GLY A 41 1.95 6.83 12.30
C GLY A 41 3.22 6.34 11.58
N LYS A 42 4.27 5.92 12.32
CA LYS A 42 5.48 5.37 11.70
C LYS A 42 5.22 3.95 11.17
N ILE A 43 5.45 3.78 9.87
CA ILE A 43 5.24 2.52 9.15
C ILE A 43 6.28 1.48 9.59
N ILE A 44 5.83 0.25 9.81
CA ILE A 44 6.69 -0.91 10.05
C ILE A 44 6.86 -1.63 8.71
N HIS A 45 8.07 -1.53 8.15
CA HIS A 45 8.41 -2.17 6.88
C HIS A 45 8.63 -3.67 7.03
N SER A 46 8.55 -4.41 5.92
CA SER A 46 8.69 -5.88 5.86
C SER A 46 9.94 -6.39 6.58
N GLY A 47 11.11 -5.78 6.37
CA GLY A 47 12.33 -6.18 7.08
C GLY A 47 12.20 -6.09 8.60
N GLN A 48 11.58 -5.02 9.11
CA GLN A 48 11.32 -4.85 10.54
C GLN A 48 10.26 -5.86 11.02
N LYS A 49 9.22 -6.14 10.22
CA LYS A 49 8.23 -7.19 10.52
C LYS A 49 8.87 -8.56 10.67
N ILE A 50 9.82 -8.91 9.81
CA ILE A 50 10.58 -10.18 9.89
C ILE A 50 11.36 -10.25 11.19
N ILE A 51 12.08 -9.19 11.56
CA ILE A 51 12.85 -9.15 12.83
C ILE A 51 11.92 -9.38 14.03
N ILE A 52 10.77 -8.70 14.06
CA ILE A 52 9.77 -8.86 15.13
C ILE A 52 9.26 -10.30 15.19
N TYR A 53 8.97 -10.90 14.03
CA TYR A 53 8.52 -12.28 13.96
C TYR A 53 9.61 -13.26 14.41
N ASN A 54 10.88 -13.03 14.06
CA ASN A 54 11.99 -13.89 14.49
C ASN A 54 12.14 -13.86 16.01
N ILE A 55 12.00 -12.69 16.65
CA ILE A 55 12.01 -12.58 18.11
C ILE A 55 10.82 -13.33 18.71
N TYR A 56 9.62 -13.19 18.12
CA TYR A 56 8.44 -13.97 18.54
C TYR A 56 8.67 -15.48 18.41
N PHE A 57 9.23 -15.91 17.28
CA PHE A 57 9.52 -17.31 16.98
C PHE A 57 10.52 -17.89 17.99
N LYS A 58 11.55 -17.12 18.36
CA LYS A 58 12.49 -17.46 19.43
C LYS A 58 11.77 -17.75 20.75
N TYR A 59 10.95 -16.80 21.22
CA TYR A 59 10.17 -16.95 22.46
C TYR A 59 9.17 -18.11 22.41
N ARG A 60 8.60 -18.36 21.24
CA ARG A 60 7.59 -19.41 21.06
C ARG A 60 8.21 -20.81 21.05
N ASN A 61 9.39 -20.97 20.45
CA ASN A 61 9.97 -22.29 20.19
C ASN A 61 11.13 -22.65 21.13
N GLU A 62 12.05 -21.72 21.39
CA GLU A 62 13.20 -21.96 22.27
C GLU A 62 12.75 -21.95 23.74
N GLU A 63 12.04 -20.89 24.14
CA GLU A 63 11.54 -20.73 25.52
C GLU A 63 10.18 -21.40 25.75
N LYS A 64 9.58 -21.99 24.70
CA LYS A 64 8.29 -22.71 24.73
C LYS A 64 7.15 -21.94 25.42
N LEU A 65 7.17 -20.60 25.31
CA LEU A 65 6.18 -19.74 25.95
C LEU A 65 4.81 -19.87 25.29
N SER A 66 3.74 -19.62 26.06
CA SER A 66 2.39 -19.45 25.50
C SER A 66 2.36 -18.32 24.47
N LYS A 67 1.47 -18.37 23.47
CA LYS A 67 1.36 -17.34 22.42
C LYS A 67 1.19 -15.94 23.02
N THR A 68 0.37 -15.83 24.05
CA THR A 68 0.14 -14.58 24.78
C THR A 68 1.39 -14.10 25.50
N SER A 69 2.16 -15.01 26.14
CA SER A 69 3.39 -14.67 26.85
C SER A 69 4.50 -14.26 25.88
N ALA A 70 4.70 -15.00 24.79
CA ALA A 70 5.66 -14.66 23.74
C ALA A 70 5.37 -13.28 23.13
N VAL A 71 4.09 -12.94 22.90
CA VAL A 71 3.72 -11.59 22.44
C VAL A 71 4.04 -10.51 23.50
N LYS A 72 3.92 -10.80 24.80
CA LYS A 72 4.30 -9.83 25.84
C LYS A 72 5.81 -9.60 25.87
N SER A 73 6.63 -10.66 25.79
CA SER A 73 8.09 -10.54 25.76
C SER A 73 8.57 -9.77 24.52
N THR A 74 8.04 -10.10 23.33
CA THR A 74 8.37 -9.37 22.09
C THR A 74 8.00 -7.88 22.17
N VAL A 75 6.88 -7.52 22.77
CA VAL A 75 6.47 -6.11 22.96
C VAL A 75 7.47 -5.38 23.85
N SER A 76 7.94 -6.04 24.92
CA SER A 76 8.95 -5.49 25.83
C SER A 76 10.25 -5.17 25.08
N ASP A 77 10.74 -6.10 24.25
CA ASP A 77 12.05 -5.97 23.60
C ASP A 77 12.02 -5.10 22.35
N THR A 78 10.92 -5.12 21.59
CA THR A 78 10.83 -4.41 20.31
C THR A 78 10.27 -3.01 20.43
N GLY A 79 9.57 -2.68 21.53
CA GLY A 79 8.90 -1.40 21.72
C GLY A 79 7.71 -1.18 20.77
N ILE A 80 7.16 -2.27 20.23
CA ILE A 80 6.04 -2.25 19.27
C ILE A 80 4.74 -2.62 19.98
N SER A 81 3.65 -2.03 19.54
CA SER A 81 2.35 -2.27 20.18
C SER A 81 1.95 -3.74 20.08
N ARG A 82 1.31 -4.26 21.14
CA ARG A 82 0.76 -5.62 21.18
C ARG A 82 -0.12 -5.92 19.97
N ALA A 83 -0.97 -4.98 19.55
CA ALA A 83 -1.84 -5.15 18.39
C ALA A 83 -1.07 -5.31 17.07
N SER A 84 0.04 -4.58 16.90
CA SER A 84 0.91 -4.70 15.73
C SER A 84 1.63 -6.05 15.69
N VAL A 85 2.16 -6.52 16.82
CA VAL A 85 2.79 -7.84 16.90
C VAL A 85 1.80 -8.94 16.55
N TRP A 86 0.58 -8.89 17.11
CA TRP A 86 -0.49 -9.83 16.76
C TRP A 86 -0.78 -9.85 15.26
N LYS A 87 -0.94 -8.67 14.63
CA LYS A 87 -1.17 -8.58 13.18
C LYS A 87 -0.02 -9.19 12.38
N ILE A 88 1.23 -8.93 12.75
CA ILE A 88 2.41 -9.46 12.07
C ILE A 88 2.47 -10.98 12.19
N VAL A 89 2.22 -11.52 13.40
CA VAL A 89 2.20 -12.97 13.63
C VAL A 89 1.09 -13.63 12.81
N SER A 90 -0.12 -13.07 12.81
CA SER A 90 -1.22 -13.59 12.00
C SER A 90 -0.96 -13.48 10.49
N GLU A 91 -0.35 -12.40 10.01
CA GLU A 91 0.05 -12.22 8.60
C GLU A 91 1.07 -13.31 8.19
N MET A 92 2.07 -13.57 9.03
CA MET A 92 3.06 -14.63 8.80
C MET A 92 2.45 -16.03 8.85
N GLU A 93 1.61 -16.34 9.84
CA GLU A 93 0.97 -17.65 9.98
C GLU A 93 0.00 -17.96 8.82
N LEU A 94 -0.71 -16.94 8.31
CA LEU A 94 -1.71 -17.10 7.26
C LEU A 94 -1.10 -17.09 5.84
N THR A 95 -0.14 -16.21 5.57
CA THR A 95 0.41 -15.99 4.23
C THR A 95 1.82 -16.57 4.04
N GLY A 96 2.51 -16.92 5.13
CA GLY A 96 3.91 -17.38 5.09
C GLY A 96 4.93 -16.26 4.79
N SER A 97 4.49 -15.02 4.64
CA SER A 97 5.34 -13.86 4.37
C SER A 97 4.72 -12.58 4.91
N VAL A 98 5.55 -11.55 5.11
CA VAL A 98 5.13 -10.22 5.55
C VAL A 98 5.43 -9.18 4.48
N SER A 99 4.42 -8.38 4.15
CA SER A 99 4.54 -7.33 3.14
C SER A 99 4.54 -5.94 3.76
N SER A 100 5.21 -4.99 3.11
CA SER A 100 5.10 -3.58 3.50
C SER A 100 3.79 -2.99 2.99
N PRO A 101 3.16 -2.05 3.72
CA PRO A 101 2.03 -1.29 3.17
C PRO A 101 2.41 -0.65 1.83
N PRO A 102 1.49 -0.61 0.84
CA PRO A 102 1.78 -0.04 -0.46
C PRO A 102 2.11 1.45 -0.33
N LYS A 103 3.17 1.90 -1.01
CA LYS A 103 3.62 3.30 -0.99
C LYS A 103 2.58 4.26 -1.56
N HIS A 104 1.83 3.79 -2.56
CA HIS A 104 0.77 4.55 -3.20
C HIS A 104 -0.52 3.72 -3.18
N ARG A 105 -1.62 4.35 -2.77
CA ARG A 105 -2.94 3.75 -2.88
C ARG A 105 -3.38 3.84 -4.34
N GLU A 106 -3.65 2.70 -4.95
CA GLU A 106 -4.31 2.65 -6.25
C GLU A 106 -5.69 3.30 -6.14
N ARG A 107 -5.92 4.37 -6.90
CA ARG A 107 -7.21 5.04 -7.02
C ARG A 107 -7.77 4.71 -8.38
N LYS A 108 -8.89 3.99 -8.43
CA LYS A 108 -9.60 3.72 -9.67
C LYS A 108 -9.99 5.03 -10.35
N ASN A 109 -9.64 5.18 -11.62
CA ASN A 109 -10.05 6.34 -12.40
C ASN A 109 -11.56 6.33 -12.62
N PHE A 110 -12.18 7.50 -12.84
CA PHE A 110 -13.63 7.54 -13.09
C PHE A 110 -14.03 6.72 -14.33
N TYR A 111 -13.16 6.64 -15.34
CA TYR A 111 -13.34 5.74 -16.48
C TYR A 111 -13.49 4.27 -16.07
N GLU A 112 -12.69 3.80 -15.11
CA GLU A 112 -12.71 2.40 -14.63
C GLU A 112 -13.90 2.12 -13.71
N LYS A 113 -14.67 3.15 -13.34
CA LYS A 113 -15.91 3.01 -12.56
C LYS A 113 -17.14 2.84 -13.44
N LEU A 114 -17.03 3.14 -14.72
CA LEU A 114 -18.14 3.05 -15.67
C LEU A 114 -18.06 1.72 -16.41
N ASP A 115 -19.22 1.12 -16.65
CA ASP A 115 -19.36 -0.09 -17.47
C ASP A 115 -19.22 0.23 -18.96
N GLU A 116 -18.97 -0.80 -19.77
CA GLU A 116 -18.82 -0.66 -21.23
C GLU A 116 -20.10 -0.08 -21.88
N ASP A 117 -21.28 -0.45 -21.38
CA ASP A 117 -22.56 0.08 -21.87
C ASP A 117 -22.70 1.58 -21.60
N GLN A 118 -22.22 2.03 -20.43
CA GLN A 118 -22.18 3.45 -20.08
C GLN A 118 -21.16 4.19 -20.97
N HIS A 119 -20.04 3.55 -21.29
CA HIS A 119 -19.08 4.11 -22.25
C HIS A 119 -19.68 4.28 -23.64
N ASN A 120 -20.41 3.27 -24.10
CA ASN A 120 -21.12 3.29 -25.37
C ASN A 120 -22.21 4.36 -25.41
N THR A 121 -22.93 4.54 -24.30
CA THR A 121 -23.96 5.59 -24.16
C THR A 121 -23.33 6.98 -24.27
N ILE A 122 -22.22 7.24 -23.58
CA ILE A 122 -21.49 8.52 -23.70
C ILE A 122 -21.02 8.76 -25.14
N ARG A 123 -20.48 7.72 -25.79
CA ARG A 123 -20.04 7.78 -27.20
C ARG A 123 -21.22 8.11 -28.13
N TYR A 124 -22.38 7.48 -27.91
CA TYR A 124 -23.60 7.75 -28.65
C TYR A 124 -24.06 9.20 -28.47
N ILE A 125 -24.07 9.72 -27.24
CA ILE A 125 -24.42 11.11 -26.95
C ILE A 125 -23.51 12.07 -27.72
N VAL A 126 -22.20 11.82 -27.74
CA VAL A 126 -21.26 12.65 -28.53
C VAL A 126 -21.60 12.59 -30.02
N HIS A 127 -21.83 11.40 -30.57
CA HIS A 127 -22.18 11.24 -31.99
C HIS A 127 -23.54 11.84 -32.36
N SER A 128 -24.51 11.88 -31.45
CA SER A 128 -25.82 12.49 -31.71
C SER A 128 -25.72 14.00 -31.98
N PHE A 129 -24.74 14.70 -31.39
CA PHE A 129 -24.46 16.10 -31.74
C PHE A 129 -24.01 16.25 -33.19
N PHE A 130 -23.14 15.36 -33.68
CA PHE A 130 -22.73 15.38 -35.08
C PHE A 130 -23.89 15.08 -36.04
N LEU A 131 -24.78 14.15 -35.68
CA LEU A 131 -25.98 13.86 -36.47
C LEU A 131 -26.93 15.06 -36.57
N ARG A 132 -27.01 15.85 -35.50
CA ARG A 132 -27.81 17.09 -35.44
C ARG A 132 -27.09 18.30 -36.04
N ASN A 133 -25.88 18.13 -36.60
CA ASN A 133 -25.01 19.23 -37.05
C ASN A 133 -24.70 20.27 -35.97
N GLU A 134 -24.78 19.89 -34.70
CA GLU A 134 -24.43 20.75 -33.57
C GLU A 134 -22.98 20.52 -33.12
N PRO A 135 -22.24 21.58 -32.74
CA PRO A 135 -20.88 21.43 -32.25
C PRO A 135 -20.85 20.72 -30.87
N PRO A 136 -20.24 19.52 -30.75
CA PRO A 136 -20.11 18.84 -29.46
C PRO A 136 -19.04 19.54 -28.62
N THR A 137 -19.48 20.45 -27.76
CA THR A 137 -18.63 21.08 -26.74
C THR A 137 -18.77 20.35 -25.42
N LEU A 138 -17.71 20.36 -24.60
CA LEU A 138 -17.71 19.65 -23.32
C LEU A 138 -18.88 20.07 -22.41
N ALA A 139 -19.29 21.34 -22.43
CA ALA A 139 -20.43 21.81 -21.63
C ALA A 139 -21.77 21.24 -22.13
N LYS A 140 -21.99 21.21 -23.44
CA LYS A 140 -23.20 20.61 -24.03
C LYS A 140 -23.28 19.11 -23.80
N VAL A 141 -22.14 18.41 -24.00
CA VAL A 141 -22.08 16.97 -23.74
C VAL A 141 -22.31 16.68 -22.26
N LEU A 142 -21.77 17.50 -21.35
CA LEU A 142 -22.02 17.35 -19.92
C LEU A 142 -23.50 17.50 -19.58
N ALA A 143 -24.18 18.51 -20.12
CA ALA A 143 -25.61 18.72 -19.91
C ALA A 143 -26.43 17.52 -20.40
N ALA A 144 -26.15 17.03 -21.61
CA ALA A 144 -26.81 15.85 -22.16
C ALA A 144 -26.52 14.59 -21.33
N VAL A 145 -25.28 14.39 -20.86
CA VAL A 145 -24.93 13.25 -20.00
C VAL A 145 -25.67 13.31 -18.66
N GLN A 146 -25.85 14.50 -18.08
CA GLN A 146 -26.56 14.69 -16.82
C GLN A 146 -28.07 14.49 -16.94
N GLU A 147 -28.64 14.72 -18.12
CA GLU A 147 -30.05 14.47 -18.43
C GLU A 147 -30.38 12.97 -18.55
N ASN A 148 -29.39 12.13 -18.87
CA ASN A 148 -29.59 10.69 -18.99
C ASN A 148 -29.56 10.00 -17.62
N GLU A 149 -30.69 9.39 -17.22
CA GLU A 149 -30.83 8.67 -15.94
C GLU A 149 -29.94 7.41 -15.83
N THR A 150 -29.50 6.86 -16.96
CA THR A 150 -28.68 5.63 -17.03
C THR A 150 -27.21 5.87 -16.64
N LEU A 151 -26.75 7.13 -16.65
CA LEU A 151 -25.36 7.49 -16.38
C LEU A 151 -25.21 8.06 -14.96
N PRO A 152 -24.12 7.74 -14.25
CA PRO A 152 -23.89 8.30 -12.94
C PRO A 152 -23.56 9.79 -13.04
N LEU A 153 -23.99 10.55 -12.04
CA LEU A 153 -23.67 11.97 -11.94
C LEU A 153 -22.16 12.18 -11.94
N MET A 154 -21.71 13.06 -12.82
CA MET A 154 -20.29 13.29 -13.05
C MET A 154 -19.97 14.75 -13.33
N GLY A 155 -18.77 15.15 -12.90
CA GLY A 155 -18.26 16.50 -13.10
C GLY A 155 -17.58 16.69 -14.46
N LYS A 156 -17.40 17.95 -14.85
CA LYS A 156 -16.76 18.35 -16.11
C LYS A 156 -15.36 17.76 -16.31
N THR A 157 -14.54 17.74 -15.25
CA THR A 157 -13.18 17.18 -15.29
C THR A 157 -13.19 15.66 -15.43
N SER A 158 -14.11 14.96 -14.77
CA SER A 158 -14.30 13.52 -14.93
C SER A 158 -14.70 13.16 -16.36
N LEU A 159 -15.68 13.88 -16.92
CA LEU A 159 -16.11 13.69 -18.31
C LEU A 159 -14.97 13.94 -19.30
N TRP A 160 -14.18 14.99 -19.08
CA TRP A 160 -13.01 15.26 -19.91
C TRP A 160 -11.99 14.11 -19.92
N HIS A 161 -11.67 13.54 -18.75
CA HIS A 161 -10.76 12.39 -18.67
C HIS A 161 -11.33 11.15 -19.35
N ILE A 162 -12.63 10.91 -19.21
CA ILE A 162 -13.30 9.77 -19.85
C ILE A 162 -13.24 9.89 -21.36
N LEU A 163 -13.67 11.03 -21.90
CA LEU A 163 -13.67 11.27 -23.34
C LEU A 163 -12.27 11.13 -23.93
N ARG A 164 -11.25 11.62 -23.22
CA ARG A 164 -9.85 11.47 -23.64
C ARG A 164 -9.41 10.00 -23.65
N LYS A 165 -9.80 9.21 -22.65
CA LYS A 165 -9.48 7.77 -22.56
C LYS A 165 -10.24 6.94 -23.60
N MET A 166 -11.45 7.35 -23.98
CA MET A 166 -12.22 6.77 -25.10
C MET A 166 -11.64 7.07 -26.48
N GLY A 167 -10.66 7.97 -26.58
CA GLY A 167 -10.03 8.34 -27.84
C GLY A 167 -10.64 9.57 -28.52
N PHE A 168 -11.44 10.37 -27.83
CA PHE A 168 -11.83 11.69 -28.33
C PHE A 168 -10.72 12.73 -28.10
N LYS A 169 -10.58 13.65 -29.05
CA LYS A 169 -9.61 14.75 -29.02
C LYS A 169 -10.36 16.08 -29.08
N TYR A 170 -9.85 17.07 -28.36
CA TYR A 170 -10.32 18.45 -28.48
C TYR A 170 -9.52 19.16 -29.58
N GLU A 171 -10.18 19.53 -30.66
CA GLU A 171 -9.60 20.34 -31.72
C GLU A 171 -10.08 21.79 -31.60
N LYS A 172 -9.14 22.73 -31.67
CA LYS A 172 -9.45 24.15 -31.71
C LYS A 172 -9.97 24.49 -33.11
N LYS A 173 -11.30 24.61 -33.25
CA LYS A 173 -11.95 25.17 -34.43
C LYS A 173 -12.71 26.42 -34.00
N GLY A 174 -12.10 27.58 -34.17
CA GLY A 174 -12.66 28.86 -33.73
C GLY A 174 -12.58 29.07 -32.22
N LYS A 175 -13.59 29.76 -31.65
CA LYS A 175 -13.60 30.20 -30.23
C LYS A 175 -13.79 29.06 -29.22
N HIS A 176 -14.47 27.97 -29.61
CA HIS A 176 -14.77 26.85 -28.72
C HIS A 176 -14.13 25.56 -29.23
N PRO A 177 -13.41 24.80 -28.37
CA PRO A 177 -12.84 23.53 -28.77
C PRO A 177 -13.96 22.52 -29.04
N LEU A 178 -13.87 21.84 -30.17
CA LEU A 178 -14.79 20.78 -30.57
C LEU A 178 -14.23 19.42 -30.18
N LEU A 179 -15.10 18.55 -29.71
CA LEU A 179 -14.77 17.16 -29.49
C LEU A 179 -14.82 16.43 -30.84
N VAL A 180 -13.70 15.84 -31.27
CA VAL A 180 -13.57 15.10 -32.54
C VAL A 180 -12.95 13.74 -32.26
N ASP A 181 -13.35 12.71 -33.01
CA ASP A 181 -12.68 11.41 -32.96
C ASP A 181 -11.20 11.52 -33.36
N ARG A 182 -10.39 10.56 -32.91
CA ARG A 182 -9.02 10.42 -33.44
C ARG A 182 -9.06 10.24 -34.96
N PRO A 183 -8.21 10.95 -35.72
CA PRO A 183 -8.20 10.90 -37.18
C PRO A 183 -7.95 9.48 -37.70
N GLU A 184 -7.15 8.68 -37.00
CA GLU A 184 -6.89 7.27 -37.32
C GLU A 184 -8.18 6.42 -37.32
N ILE A 185 -9.05 6.61 -36.32
CA ILE A 185 -10.33 5.89 -36.20
C ILE A 185 -11.24 6.27 -37.37
N ILE A 186 -11.27 7.56 -37.73
CA ILE A 186 -12.03 8.06 -38.89
C ILE A 186 -11.50 7.42 -40.18
N LEU A 187 -10.18 7.38 -40.37
CA LEU A 187 -9.55 6.78 -41.55
C LEU A 187 -9.83 5.27 -41.63
N TRP A 188 -9.73 4.55 -40.51
CA TRP A 188 -10.08 3.14 -40.45
C TRP A 188 -11.54 2.89 -40.81
N ARG A 189 -12.46 3.71 -40.29
CA ARG A 189 -13.88 3.64 -40.64
C ARG A 189 -14.11 3.86 -42.14
N ARG A 190 -13.47 4.88 -42.72
CA ARG A 190 -13.56 5.16 -44.17
C ARG A 190 -13.03 4.00 -44.99
N ARG A 191 -11.84 3.48 -44.66
CA ARG A 191 -11.25 2.30 -45.34
C ARG A 191 -12.15 1.08 -45.25
N TYR A 192 -12.71 0.81 -44.08
CA TYR A 192 -13.62 -0.30 -43.84
C TYR A 192 -14.90 -0.18 -44.68
N ILE A 193 -15.56 0.98 -44.67
CA ILE A 193 -16.76 1.22 -45.47
C ILE A 193 -16.46 1.10 -46.96
N ASN A 194 -15.35 1.69 -47.42
CA ASN A 194 -14.93 1.58 -48.83
C ASN A 194 -14.72 0.11 -49.21
N LYS A 195 -14.07 -0.69 -48.35
CA LYS A 195 -13.87 -2.11 -48.58
C LYS A 195 -15.18 -2.88 -48.64
N ILE A 196 -16.17 -2.56 -47.79
CA ILE A 196 -17.51 -3.17 -47.90
C ILE A 196 -18.18 -2.79 -49.21
N ASN A 197 -18.11 -1.52 -49.61
CA ASN A 197 -18.72 -1.04 -50.84
C ASN A 197 -18.08 -1.64 -52.09
N THR A 198 -16.81 -2.02 -52.05
CA THR A 198 -16.16 -2.74 -53.17
C THR A 198 -16.63 -4.19 -53.33
N PHE A 199 -17.25 -4.78 -52.31
CA PHE A 199 -17.81 -6.14 -52.37
C PHE A 199 -19.32 -6.17 -52.65
N ARG A 200 -19.97 -5.01 -52.74
CA ARG A 200 -21.38 -4.86 -53.10
C ARG A 200 -21.49 -4.48 -54.58
#